data_AF-P0CB19-F1
#
_entry.id   AF-P0CB19-F1
#
_cell.length_a   1.000
_cell.length_b   1.000
_cell.length_c   1.000
_cell.angle_alpha   90.00
_cell.angle_beta   90.00
_cell.angle_gamma   90.00
#
_symmetry.space_group_name_H-M   'P 1'
#
loop_
_entity.id
_entity.type
_entity.pdbx_description
1 polymer ?
#
loop_
_entity_poly.entity_id
_entity_poly.type
_entity_poly.pdbx_seq_one_letter_code
_entity_poly.pdbx_strand_id
1 'polypeptide(L)'
;MSQYMDISGIHLYSINGFPIVYINQRRGNNNHRSRSNVMHKCKICEWEIDAASSALFCSMECKFRSVLGSQLDELMENSSEVTEISEEIDEPVMKKRHRRKGSPHRAPFF
;
A
#
# COMPACT_ATOMS: atom_id res chain seq x y z
N MET A 1 -3.71 24.05 -15.73
CA MET A 1 -2.69 23.01 -15.98
C MET A 1 -2.95 21.88 -15.00
N SER A 2 -3.20 20.67 -15.48
CA SER A 2 -3.38 19.51 -14.60
C SER A 2 -2.03 19.11 -14.02
N GLN A 3 -1.96 18.93 -12.70
CA GLN A 3 -0.81 18.33 -12.03
C GLN A 3 -0.91 16.82 -12.20
N TYR A 4 0.06 16.21 -12.87
CA TYR A 4 0.15 14.76 -13.05
C TYR A 4 1.20 14.18 -12.11
N MET A 5 0.92 13.00 -11.57
CA MET A 5 1.89 12.24 -10.77
C MET A 5 2.72 11.35 -11.69
N ASP A 6 4.05 11.45 -11.61
CA ASP A 6 4.94 10.60 -12.40
C ASP A 6 5.05 9.19 -11.81
N ILE A 7 4.37 8.24 -12.47
CA ILE A 7 4.37 6.82 -12.14
C ILE A 7 5.51 6.02 -12.81
N SER A 8 6.40 6.69 -13.56
CA SER A 8 7.50 6.02 -14.26
C SER A 8 8.42 5.27 -13.28
N GLY A 9 8.76 4.02 -13.63
CA GLY A 9 9.64 3.16 -12.85
C GLY A 9 9.00 2.50 -11.62
N ILE A 10 7.71 2.72 -11.38
CA ILE A 10 6.97 2.06 -10.29
C ILE A 10 6.19 0.88 -10.84
N HIS A 11 6.20 -0.23 -10.11
CA HIS A 11 5.50 -1.43 -10.50
C HIS A 11 3.98 -1.24 -10.39
N LEU A 12 3.30 -1.50 -11.51
CA LEU A 12 1.85 -1.48 -11.62
C LEU A 12 1.31 -2.85 -11.24
N TYR A 13 0.41 -2.89 -10.27
CA TYR A 13 -0.33 -4.10 -9.93
C TYR A 13 -1.72 -4.06 -10.55
N SER A 14 -2.38 -5.22 -10.69
CA SER A 14 -3.77 -5.29 -11.12
C SER A 14 -4.64 -5.79 -9.96
N ILE A 15 -5.68 -5.04 -9.60
CA ILE A 15 -6.72 -5.46 -8.66
C ILE A 15 -8.07 -5.31 -9.35
N ASN A 16 -8.84 -6.40 -9.43
CA ASN A 16 -10.14 -6.42 -10.11
C ASN A 16 -10.07 -5.91 -11.57
N GLY A 17 -8.93 -6.11 -12.25
CA GLY A 17 -8.69 -5.64 -13.61
C GLY A 17 -8.25 -4.18 -13.73
N PHE A 18 -8.16 -3.44 -12.63
CA PHE A 18 -7.71 -2.04 -12.63
C PHE A 18 -6.22 -1.95 -12.28
N PRO A 19 -5.43 -1.14 -13.02
CA PRO A 19 -4.06 -0.86 -12.67
C PRO A 19 -4.03 0.02 -11.41
N ILE A 20 -3.24 -0.41 -10.43
CA ILE A 20 -3.05 0.32 -9.18
C ILE A 20 -1.56 0.51 -8.92
N VAL A 21 -1.23 1.59 -8.22
CA VAL A 21 0.10 1.90 -7.72
C VAL A 21 0.02 1.97 -6.19
N TYR A 22 0.98 1.37 -5.51
CA TYR A 22 1.09 1.51 -4.07
C TYR A 22 1.71 2.87 -3.74
N ILE A 23 1.05 3.63 -2.86
CA ILE A 23 1.63 4.88 -2.34
C ILE A 23 2.74 4.53 -1.34
N ASN A 24 2.42 3.70 -0.33
CA ASN A 24 3.36 3.35 0.73
C ASN A 24 4.14 2.07 0.43
N GLN A 25 5.33 1.94 1.02
CA GLN A 25 6.11 0.72 1.05
C GLN A 25 5.26 -0.42 1.63
N ARG A 26 5.30 -1.57 0.97
CA ARG A 26 4.61 -2.77 1.45
C ARG A 26 5.28 -3.21 2.75
N ARG A 27 4.63 -2.96 3.88
CA ARG A 27 5.04 -3.49 5.19
C ARG A 27 4.68 -4.97 5.21
N GLY A 28 5.61 -5.78 4.71
CA GLY A 28 5.52 -7.21 4.85
C GLY A 28 5.54 -7.59 6.33
N ASN A 29 4.56 -8.38 6.76
CA ASN A 29 4.74 -9.28 7.90
C ASN A 29 6.11 -9.97 7.71
N ASN A 30 6.92 -10.15 8.76
CA ASN A 30 8.31 -10.63 8.76
C ASN A 30 8.59 -11.92 7.93
N ASN A 31 7.55 -12.51 7.35
CA ASN A 31 7.52 -13.63 6.44
C ASN A 31 7.91 -13.31 4.98
N HIS A 32 8.12 -12.04 4.61
CA HIS A 32 8.73 -11.71 3.32
C HIS A 32 10.23 -11.90 3.41
N ARG A 33 10.64 -13.16 3.60
CA ARG A 33 12.02 -13.62 3.45
C ARG A 33 12.42 -13.18 2.05
N SER A 34 13.32 -12.21 1.94
CA SER A 34 13.95 -11.80 0.69
C SER A 34 14.42 -13.09 0.02
N ARG A 35 13.67 -13.54 -1.00
CA ARG A 35 14.05 -14.74 -1.73
C ARG A 35 15.33 -14.34 -2.45
N SER A 36 16.47 -14.86 -2.01
CA SER A 36 17.79 -14.47 -2.52
C SER A 36 17.87 -14.57 -4.04
N ASN A 37 17.09 -15.49 -4.63
CA ASN A 37 17.17 -15.89 -6.03
C ASN A 37 16.25 -15.10 -6.98
N VAL A 38 15.56 -14.06 -6.51
CA VAL A 38 14.71 -13.23 -7.38
C VAL A 38 15.57 -12.15 -8.03
N MET A 39 15.61 -12.11 -9.37
CA MET A 39 16.41 -11.12 -10.10
C MET A 39 15.80 -9.71 -10.07
N HIS A 40 14.47 -9.61 -10.02
CA HIS A 40 13.74 -8.35 -10.08
C HIS A 40 13.17 -8.00 -8.72
N LYS A 41 13.86 -7.10 -8.02
CA LYS A 41 13.47 -6.62 -6.70
C LYS A 41 13.44 -5.10 -6.67
N CYS A 42 12.60 -4.55 -5.80
CA CYS A 42 12.61 -3.13 -5.51
C CYS A 42 13.98 -2.72 -4.96
N LYS A 43 14.55 -1.63 -5.49
CA LYS A 43 15.86 -1.13 -5.07
C LYS A 43 15.96 -0.71 -3.59
N ILE A 44 14.83 -0.40 -2.96
CA ILE A 44 14.80 0.13 -1.58
C ILE A 44 14.42 -0.94 -0.56
N CYS A 45 13.29 -1.64 -0.79
CA CYS A 45 12.75 -2.59 0.18
C CYS A 45 12.95 -4.05 -0.22
N GLU A 46 13.65 -4.31 -1.33
CA GLU A 46 13.89 -5.65 -1.89
C GLU A 46 12.62 -6.45 -2.21
N TRP A 47 11.46 -5.79 -2.26
CA TRP A 47 10.20 -6.43 -2.61
C TRP A 47 10.27 -7.04 -4.00
N GLU A 48 9.83 -8.28 -4.15
CA GLU A 48 9.78 -8.99 -5.43
C GLU A 48 8.84 -8.29 -6.40
N ILE A 49 9.39 -7.90 -7.55
CA ILE A 49 8.69 -7.26 -8.66
C ILE A 49 8.55 -8.30 -9.77
N ASP A 50 7.46 -8.24 -10.53
CA ASP A 50 7.28 -9.12 -11.69
C ASP A 50 8.45 -8.95 -12.68
N ALA A 51 9.03 -10.07 -13.12
CA ALA A 51 10.16 -10.08 -14.04
C ALA A 51 9.79 -9.49 -15.43
N ALA A 52 8.51 -9.51 -15.79
CA ALA A 52 8.02 -8.86 -17.00
C ALA A 52 8.00 -7.32 -16.90
N SER A 53 8.15 -6.76 -15.70
CA SER A 53 8.08 -5.33 -15.44
C SER A 53 9.47 -4.68 -15.47
N SER A 54 9.59 -3.57 -16.19
CA SER A 54 10.78 -2.70 -16.15
C SER A 54 10.83 -1.81 -14.90
N ALA A 55 9.96 -2.06 -13.92
CA ALA A 55 9.86 -1.28 -12.70
C ALA A 55 11.06 -1.51 -11.76
N LEU A 56 11.51 -0.43 -11.12
CA LEU A 56 12.60 -0.42 -10.15
C LEU A 56 12.10 -0.30 -8.71
N PHE A 57 10.86 0.16 -8.54
CA PHE A 57 10.24 0.45 -7.24
C PHE A 57 8.90 -0.25 -7.10
N CYS A 58 8.57 -0.76 -5.91
CA CYS A 58 7.26 -1.37 -5.65
C CYS A 58 6.17 -0.36 -5.29
N SER A 59 6.55 0.85 -4.86
CA SER A 59 5.64 1.90 -4.40
C SER A 59 6.20 3.29 -4.66
N MET A 60 5.34 4.31 -4.59
CA MET A 60 5.72 5.73 -4.64
C MET A 60 6.72 6.06 -3.52
N GLU A 61 6.47 5.60 -2.29
CA GLU A 61 7.37 5.80 -1.15
C GLU A 61 8.78 5.28 -1.46
N CYS A 62 8.91 4.08 -2.04
CA CYS A 62 10.23 3.57 -2.43
C CYS A 62 10.89 4.41 -3.54
N LYS A 63 10.11 4.94 -4.49
CA LYS A 63 10.65 5.86 -5.50
C LYS A 63 11.14 7.15 -4.84
N PHE A 64 10.35 7.76 -3.97
CA PHE A 64 10.72 8.99 -3.27
C PHE A 64 11.90 8.78 -2.33
N ARG A 65 11.95 7.66 -1.61
CA ARG A 65 13.07 7.31 -0.73
C ARG A 65 14.37 7.13 -1.50
N SER A 66 14.30 6.68 -2.76
CA SER A 66 15.46 6.62 -3.65
C SER A 66 15.96 7.98 -4.12
N VAL A 67 15.12 9.03 -4.12
CA VAL A 67 15.46 10.38 -4.61
C VAL A 67 15.81 11.31 -3.46
N LEU A 68 15.02 11.29 -2.39
CA LEU A 68 15.11 12.20 -1.24
C LEU A 68 15.91 11.60 -0.07
N GLY A 69 16.05 10.28 0.00
CA GLY A 69 16.75 9.63 1.12
C GLY A 69 16.08 9.93 2.46
N SER A 70 16.86 10.40 3.43
CA SER A 70 16.39 10.79 4.77
C SER A 70 15.51 12.04 4.79
N GLN A 71 15.59 12.91 3.77
CA GLN A 71 14.74 14.10 3.68
C GLN A 71 13.27 13.73 3.53
N LEU A 72 12.97 12.53 3.01
CA LEU A 72 11.59 12.07 2.92
C LEU A 72 10.96 11.92 4.30
N ASP A 73 11.71 11.41 5.28
CA ASP A 73 11.21 11.21 6.64
C ASP A 73 10.90 12.58 7.28
N GLU A 74 11.76 13.59 7.09
CA GLU A 74 11.51 14.97 7.54
C GLU A 74 10.27 15.61 6.88
N LEU A 75 10.09 15.42 5.58
CA LEU A 75 8.92 15.95 4.85
C LEU A 75 7.61 15.27 5.28
N MET A 76 7.67 13.96 5.56
CA MET A 76 6.52 13.20 6.06
C MET A 76 6.16 13.64 7.49
N GLU A 77 7.14 13.90 8.35
CA GLU A 77 6.92 14.43 9.70
C GLU A 77 6.27 15.82 9.64
N ASN A 78 6.81 16.74 8.83
CA ASN A 78 6.27 18.10 8.67
C ASN A 78 4.85 18.13 8.10
N SER A 79 4.47 17.14 7.27
CA SER A 79 3.10 17.05 6.74
C SER A 79 2.05 16.74 7.82
N SER A 80 2.49 16.13 8.93
CA SER A 80 1.62 15.80 10.05
C SER A 80 1.13 17.06 10.76
N GLU A 81 1.97 18.10 10.86
CA GLU A 81 1.59 19.39 11.46
C GLU A 81 0.55 20.17 10.62
N VAL A 82 0.52 19.97 9.30
CA VAL A 82 -0.43 20.66 8.41
C VAL A 82 -1.83 20.04 8.47
N THR A 83 -1.94 18.79 8.91
CA THR A 83 -3.23 18.07 8.90
C THR A 83 -4.07 18.33 10.15
N GLU A 84 -3.48 18.87 11.22
CA GLU A 84 -4.21 19.17 12.47
C GLU A 84 -5.15 20.41 12.39
N ILE A 85 -5.20 21.13 11.26
CA ILE A 85 -5.95 22.39 11.14
C ILE A 85 -7.23 22.28 10.27
N SER A 86 -7.53 21.15 9.62
CA SER A 86 -8.63 21.13 8.62
C SER A 86 -9.53 19.88 8.54
N GLU A 87 -9.45 18.92 9.45
CA GLU A 87 -10.41 17.80 9.47
C GLU A 87 -11.26 17.86 10.73
N GLU A 88 -12.48 18.39 10.60
CA GLU A 88 -13.61 18.01 11.44
C GLU A 88 -13.74 16.48 11.33
N ILE A 89 -13.18 15.78 12.34
CA ILE A 89 -13.32 14.34 12.48
C ILE A 89 -14.78 14.07 12.82
N ASP A 90 -15.60 13.86 11.79
CA ASP A 90 -16.88 13.17 11.93
C ASP A 90 -16.59 11.78 12.48
N GLU A 91 -16.83 11.58 13.78
CA GLU A 91 -16.68 10.28 14.42
C GLU A 91 -17.43 9.21 13.61
N PRO A 92 -16.81 8.06 13.31
CA PRO A 92 -17.49 7.00 12.58
C PRO A 92 -18.70 6.54 13.41
N VAL A 93 -19.90 6.84 12.90
CA VAL A 93 -21.17 6.37 13.49
C VAL A 93 -21.09 4.86 13.65
N MET A 94 -20.96 4.41 14.90
CA MET A 94 -20.98 2.99 15.25
C MET A 94 -22.36 2.41 14.92
N LYS A 95 -22.53 1.92 13.69
CA LYS A 95 -23.70 1.10 13.35
C LYS A 95 -23.65 -0.15 14.22
N LYS A 96 -24.59 -0.25 15.17
CA LYS A 96 -24.81 -1.47 15.96
C LYS A 96 -24.92 -2.64 14.98
N ARG A 97 -23.92 -3.52 14.97
CA ARG A 97 -23.97 -4.75 14.19
C ARG A 97 -25.18 -5.54 14.66
N HIS A 98 -26.17 -5.73 13.79
CA HIS A 98 -27.22 -6.71 14.04
C HIS A 98 -26.53 -8.04 14.37
N ARG A 99 -26.89 -8.64 15.52
CA ARG A 99 -26.44 -9.99 15.85
C ARG A 99 -26.78 -10.87 14.66
N ARG A 100 -25.75 -11.40 14.00
CA ARG A 100 -25.94 -12.47 13.02
C ARG A 100 -26.70 -13.56 13.78
N LYS A 101 -27.86 -13.98 13.25
CA LYS A 101 -28.46 -15.25 13.65
C LYS A 101 -27.32 -16.28 13.57
N GLY A 102 -27.10 -17.02 14.66
CA GLY A 102 -25.95 -17.91 14.83
C GLY A 102 -25.76 -18.87 13.65
N SER A 103 -24.67 -19.64 13.68
CA SER A 103 -24.40 -20.68 12.68
C SER A 103 -25.71 -21.42 12.34
N PRO A 104 -26.16 -21.42 11.06
CA PRO A 104 -27.37 -22.11 10.70
C PRO A 104 -27.25 -23.56 11.17
N HIS A 105 -28.24 -24.07 11.89
CA HIS A 105 -28.28 -25.49 12.16
C HIS A 105 -28.30 -26.20 10.80
N ARG A 106 -27.34 -27.09 10.53
CA ARG A 106 -27.44 -27.98 9.38
C ARG A 106 -28.73 -28.76 9.53
N ALA A 107 -29.54 -28.80 8.46
CA ALA A 107 -30.68 -29.69 8.42
C ALA A 107 -30.20 -31.14 8.63
N PRO A 108 -30.92 -31.96 9.42
CA PRO A 108 -30.61 -33.38 9.52
C PRO A 108 -30.73 -34.00 8.12
N PHE A 109 -29.75 -34.83 7.76
CA PHE A 109 -29.86 -35.71 6.60
C PHE A 109 -30.83 -36.82 7.00
N PHE A 110 -32.01 -36.85 6.38
CA PHE A 110 -32.83 -38.05 6.32
C PHE A 110 -32.29 -38.97 5.23
#